data_AF-A0A3D2WUT4-F1
#
_entry.id   AF-A0A3D2WUT4-F1
#
_cell.length_a   1.000
_cell.length_b   1.000
_cell.length_c   1.000
_cell.angle_alpha   90.00
_cell.angle_beta   90.00
_cell.angle_gamma   90.00
#
_symmetry.space_group_name_H-M   'P 1'
#
loop_
_entity.id
_entity.type
_entity.pdbx_description
1 polymer ?
#
loop_
_entity_poly.entity_id
_entity_poly.type
_entity_poly.pdbx_seq_one_letter_code
_entity_poly.pdbx_strand_id
1 'polypeptide(L)'
;MGKSLSVQKRIRQAEKARLRNKHYKSLMKTMIKKVKAVDTKEAAEPLFRETVSIIDSIASKGIIHRNNAANKKSKLAAFITKLS
;
A
#
# COMPACT_ATOMS: atom_id res chain seq x y z
N MET A 1 7.85 38.21 -9.98
CA MET A 1 8.70 37.63 -8.92
C MET A 1 8.76 36.12 -9.11
N GLY A 2 9.92 35.57 -9.52
CA GLY A 2 10.09 34.12 -9.66
C GLY A 2 10.14 33.41 -8.30
N LYS A 3 9.74 32.13 -8.25
CA LYS A 3 9.86 31.31 -7.03
C LYS A 3 11.33 31.25 -6.58
N SER A 4 11.59 31.49 -5.30
CA SER A 4 12.91 31.37 -4.68
C SER A 4 13.55 30.00 -4.98
N LEU A 5 14.89 29.97 -5.11
CA LEU A 5 15.66 28.75 -5.46
C LEU A 5 15.37 27.58 -4.52
N SER A 6 15.11 27.85 -3.24
CA SER A 6 14.74 26.83 -2.25
C SER A 6 13.37 26.20 -2.55
N VAL A 7 12.41 27.01 -2.99
CA VAL A 7 11.06 26.58 -3.37
C VAL A 7 11.13 25.69 -4.63
N GLN A 8 11.91 26.08 -5.63
CA GLN A 8 12.10 25.27 -6.84
C GLN A 8 12.72 23.90 -6.53
N LYS A 9 13.69 23.84 -5.59
CA LYS A 9 14.26 22.57 -5.11
C LYS A 9 13.21 21.70 -4.42
N ARG A 10 12.37 22.29 -3.56
CA ARG A 10 11.29 21.55 -2.86
C ARG A 10 10.28 20.97 -3.83
N ILE A 11 9.89 21.70 -4.88
CA ILE A 11 8.97 21.20 -5.93
C ILE A 11 9.54 19.94 -6.59
N ARG A 12 10.80 19.98 -7.06
CA ARG A 12 11.46 18.81 -7.68
C ARG A 12 11.53 17.60 -6.74
N GLN A 13 11.83 17.81 -5.46
CA GLN A 13 11.86 16.75 -4.47
C GLN A 13 10.47 16.16 -4.20
N ALA A 14 9.45 17.02 -4.10
CA ALA A 14 8.07 16.62 -3.88
C ALA A 14 7.53 15.78 -5.03
N GLU A 15 7.84 16.12 -6.28
CA GLU A 15 7.44 15.34 -7.45
C GLU A 15 8.03 13.93 -7.45
N LYS A 16 9.32 13.80 -7.15
CA LYS A 16 9.99 12.49 -7.01
C LYS A 16 9.33 11.65 -5.90
N ALA A 17 9.09 12.25 -4.74
CA ALA A 17 8.41 11.58 -3.64
C ALA A 17 6.97 11.20 -4.00
N ARG A 18 6.24 12.06 -4.71
CA ARG A 18 4.87 11.82 -5.19
C ARG A 18 4.80 10.61 -6.11
N LEU A 19 5.69 10.52 -7.10
CA LEU A 19 5.73 9.39 -8.04
C LEU A 19 6.01 8.06 -7.33
N ARG A 20 7.01 8.04 -6.45
CA ARG A 20 7.33 6.87 -5.62
C ARG A 20 6.13 6.44 -4.77
N ASN A 21 5.53 7.39 -4.06
CA ASN A 21 4.39 7.11 -3.18
C ASN A 21 3.16 6.67 -3.97
N LYS A 22 2.92 7.23 -5.16
CA LYS A 22 1.83 6.83 -6.06
C LYS A 22 2.01 5.37 -6.50
N HIS A 23 3.21 4.97 -6.91
CA HIS A 23 3.52 3.61 -7.32
C HIS A 23 3.21 2.60 -6.21
N TYR A 24 3.79 2.77 -5.01
CA TYR A 24 3.57 1.84 -3.90
C TYR A 24 2.11 1.81 -3.41
N LYS A 25 1.44 2.98 -3.37
CA LYS A 25 0.01 3.02 -3.02
C LYS A 25 -0.85 2.30 -4.04
N SER A 26 -0.52 2.41 -5.34
CA SER A 26 -1.21 1.67 -6.40
C SER A 26 -0.98 0.18 -6.27
N LEU A 27 0.28 -0.24 -6.11
CA LEU A 27 0.65 -1.64 -5.93
C LEU A 27 -0.09 -2.27 -4.74
N MET A 28 -0.10 -1.61 -3.58
CA MET A 28 -0.86 -2.04 -2.41
C MET A 28 -2.35 -2.21 -2.73
N LYS A 29 -2.98 -1.24 -3.42
CA LYS A 29 -4.40 -1.32 -3.81
C LYS A 29 -4.66 -2.49 -4.75
N THR A 30 -3.77 -2.72 -5.72
CA THR A 30 -3.88 -3.84 -6.66
C THR A 30 -3.82 -5.19 -5.94
N MET A 31 -2.85 -5.39 -5.05
CA MET A 31 -2.74 -6.66 -4.30
C MET A 31 -3.95 -6.89 -3.38
N ILE A 32 -4.43 -5.85 -2.70
CA ILE A 32 -5.68 -5.90 -1.93
C ILE A 32 -6.87 -6.31 -2.82
N LYS A 33 -6.95 -5.76 -4.04
CA LYS A 33 -8.02 -6.11 -4.99
C LYS A 33 -7.91 -7.57 -5.45
N LYS A 34 -6.70 -8.07 -5.70
CA LYS A 34 -6.46 -9.48 -6.07
C LYS A 34 -6.94 -10.43 -4.98
N VAL A 35 -6.59 -10.18 -3.71
CA VAL A 35 -7.05 -11.03 -2.59
C VAL A 35 -8.58 -11.03 -2.48
N LYS A 36 -9.23 -9.88 -2.74
CA LYS A 36 -10.69 -9.76 -2.70
C LYS A 36 -11.43 -10.36 -3.89
N ALA A 37 -10.72 -10.67 -4.97
CA ALA A 37 -11.30 -11.22 -6.19
C ALA A 37 -11.30 -12.75 -6.22
N VAL A 38 -10.76 -13.39 -5.18
CA VAL A 38 -10.75 -14.84 -5.03
C VAL A 38 -11.94 -15.25 -4.18
N ASP A 39 -12.61 -16.34 -4.58
CA ASP A 39 -13.82 -16.84 -3.91
C ASP A 39 -13.54 -17.97 -2.91
N THR A 40 -12.42 -18.69 -3.05
CA THR A 40 -12.04 -19.80 -2.16
C THR A 40 -10.92 -19.41 -1.20
N LYS A 41 -11.00 -19.93 0.02
CA LYS A 41 -9.99 -19.67 1.06
C LYS A 41 -8.59 -20.16 0.69
N GLU A 42 -8.50 -21.33 0.07
CA GLU A 42 -7.24 -21.97 -0.32
C GLU A 42 -6.43 -21.12 -1.31
N ALA A 43 -7.10 -20.49 -2.28
CA ALA A 43 -6.46 -19.61 -3.24
C ALA A 43 -6.17 -18.22 -2.64
N ALA A 44 -6.91 -17.79 -1.61
CA ALA A 44 -6.72 -16.50 -0.96
C ALA A 44 -5.51 -16.46 0.00
N GLU A 45 -5.20 -17.56 0.68
CA GLU A 45 -4.07 -17.64 1.63
C GLU A 45 -2.69 -17.27 1.07
N PRO A 46 -2.21 -17.81 -0.07
CA PRO A 46 -0.90 -17.44 -0.60
C PRO A 46 -0.85 -15.97 -1.00
N LEU A 47 -1.90 -15.45 -1.63
CA LEU A 47 -2.00 -14.04 -2.03
C LEU A 47 -2.07 -13.11 -0.81
N PHE A 48 -2.70 -13.56 0.28
CA PHE A 48 -2.74 -12.81 1.53
C PHE A 48 -1.35 -12.68 2.15
N ARG A 49 -0.57 -13.77 2.21
CA ARG A 49 0.81 -13.74 2.72
C ARG A 49 1.68 -12.76 1.94
N GLU A 50 1.61 -12.80 0.62
CA GLU A 50 2.34 -11.86 -0.25
C GLU A 50 1.88 -10.40 -0.01
N THR A 51 0.57 -10.18 0.06
CA THR A 51 -0.02 -8.85 0.28
C THR A 51 0.39 -8.28 1.63
N VAL A 52 0.44 -9.09 2.68
CA VAL A 52 0.90 -8.68 4.02
C VAL A 52 2.35 -8.22 3.98
N SER A 53 3.24 -9.01 3.37
CA SER A 53 4.66 -8.65 3.22
C SER A 53 4.83 -7.30 2.51
N ILE A 54 4.07 -7.08 1.44
CA ILE A 54 4.07 -5.80 0.71
C ILE A 54 3.57 -4.65 1.58
N ILE A 55 2.46 -4.82 2.31
CA ILE A 55 1.89 -3.78 3.17
C ILE A 55 2.91 -3.35 4.23
N ASP A 56 3.58 -4.31 4.87
CA ASP A 56 4.56 -4.02 5.91
C ASP A 56 5.83 -3.37 5.33
N SER A 57 6.25 -3.79 4.13
CA SER A 57 7.34 -3.16 3.39
C SER A 57 7.04 -1.72 2.97
N ILE A 58 5.77 -1.37 2.76
CA ILE A 58 5.34 0.01 2.44
C ILE A 58 5.25 0.86 3.73
N ALA A 59 4.83 0.24 4.83
CA ALA A 59 4.79 0.88 6.14
C ALA A 59 6.20 1.21 6.65
N SER A 60 7.17 0.30 6.50
CA SER A 60 8.57 0.52 6.88
C SER A 60 9.22 1.65 6.08
N LYS A 61 8.82 1.84 4.80
CA LYS A 61 9.23 2.99 3.97
C LYS A 61 8.57 4.32 4.36
N GLY A 62 7.68 4.34 5.35
CA GLY A 62 6.98 5.53 5.82
C GLY A 62 5.92 6.08 4.84
N ILE A 63 5.51 5.31 3.84
CA ILE A 63 4.53 5.75 2.83
C ILE A 63 3.10 5.70 3.40
N ILE A 64 2.85 4.75 4.31
CA ILE A 64 1.62 4.64 5.09
C ILE A 64 1.97 4.52 6.57
N HIS A 65 1.09 5.00 7.44
CA HIS A 65 1.27 4.85 8.88
C HIS A 65 1.11 3.40 9.33
N ARG A 66 1.85 2.99 10.37
CA ARG A 66 1.80 1.63 10.95
C ARG A 66 0.37 1.20 11.31
N ASN A 67 -0.44 2.11 11.85
CA ASN A 67 -1.83 1.81 12.20
C ASN A 67 -2.71 1.59 10.96
N ASN A 68 -2.43 2.28 9.86
CA ASN A 68 -3.15 2.08 8.60
C ASN A 68 -2.80 0.72 7.98
N ALA A 69 -1.51 0.35 8.03
CA ALA A 69 -1.07 -0.99 7.65
C ALA A 69 -1.76 -2.08 8.48
N ALA A 70 -1.75 -1.95 9.82
CA ALA A 70 -2.42 -2.89 10.73
C ALA A 70 -3.93 -2.99 10.47
N ASN A 71 -4.62 -1.86 10.27
CA ASN A 71 -6.06 -1.83 9.95
C ASN A 71 -6.35 -2.59 8.64
N LYS A 72 -5.53 -2.38 7.61
CA LYS A 72 -5.67 -3.09 6.32
C LYS A 72 -5.45 -4.59 6.46
N LYS A 73 -4.43 -5.01 7.21
CA LYS A 73 -4.15 -6.44 7.48
C LYS A 73 -5.33 -7.09 8.22
N SER A 74 -5.81 -6.44 9.28
CA SER A 74 -6.96 -6.92 10.06
C SER A 74 -8.22 -7.07 9.20
N LYS A 75 -8.54 -6.07 8.35
CA LYS A 75 -9.70 -6.14 7.44
C LYS A 75 -9.60 -7.25 6.41
N LEU A 76 -8.40 -7.54 5.90
CA LEU A 76 -8.20 -8.64 4.96
C LEU A 76 -8.30 -10.01 5.64
N ALA A 77 -7.73 -10.16 6.83
CA ALA A 77 -7.89 -11.39 7.61
C ALA A 77 -9.37 -11.66 7.95
N ALA A 78 -10.10 -10.62 8.37
CA ALA A 78 -11.55 -10.70 8.61
C ALA A 78 -12.37 -11.01 7.35
N PHE A 79 -11.87 -10.67 6.16
CA PHE A 79 -12.51 -11.02 4.90
C PHE A 79 -12.27 -12.50 4.57
N ILE A 80 -11.02 -12.98 4.62
CA ILE A 80 -10.67 -14.36 4.30
C ILE A 80 -11.31 -15.37 5.26
N THR A 81 -11.44 -15.01 6.53
CA THR A 81 -12.12 -15.84 7.53
C THR A 81 -13.62 -16.00 7.28
N LYS A 82 -14.24 -15.05 6.55
CA LYS A 82 -15.65 -15.13 6.12
C LYS A 82 -15.83 -15.87 4.79
N LEU A 83 -14.76 -16.08 4.03
CA LEU A 83 -14.83 -16.96 2.87
C LEU A 83 -14.89 -18.40 3.36
N SER A 84 -15.85 -19.14 2.84
CA SER A 84 -15.98 -20.58 3.05
C SER A 84 -14.84 -21.34 2.40
#